data_AF-A0A952UJL2-F1
#
_entry.id   AF-A0A952UJL2-F1
#
_cell.length_a   1.000
_cell.length_b   1.000
_cell.length_c   1.000
_cell.angle_alpha   90.00
_cell.angle_beta   90.00
_cell.angle_gamma   90.00
#
_symmetry.space_group_name_H-M   'P 1'
#
loop_
_entity.id
_entity.type
_entity.pdbx_description
1 polymer ?
#
loop_
_entity_poly.entity_id
_entity_poly.type
_entity_poly.pdbx_seq_one_letter_code
_entity_poly.pdbx_strand_id
1 'polypeptide(L)'
;MGSPVSRSHPLRQLFGALTEKSFTEHLGWPDLNVTEYVSNLLVEFAHTDQLYKIQNTQGRPLDSVVEMLFESEVLLEAQSFERERDVHRHIGDFTLFMTGLFPEYLRRLKSVGRIYHKDFLVDYVKAGKRSYGLVAEFGHYDPEQDTPLFRKLSENFELCVTGLGFVRSDLDRMQDPACRRVKDLLLN
;
A
#
# COMPACT_ATOMS: atom_id res chain seq x y z
N MET A 1 9.22 -2.70 -15.73
CA MET A 1 10.41 -1.86 -15.95
C MET A 1 10.19 -0.55 -15.22
N GLY A 2 11.07 -0.22 -14.28
CA GLY A 2 10.82 0.82 -13.28
C GLY A 2 10.90 2.25 -13.80
N SER A 3 10.26 3.14 -13.06
CA SER A 3 10.86 4.44 -12.79
C SER A 3 11.52 4.31 -11.42
N PRO A 4 12.82 3.96 -11.33
CA PRO A 4 13.45 3.78 -10.04
C PRO A 4 13.69 5.18 -9.51
N VAL A 5 12.75 5.70 -8.73
CA VAL A 5 12.97 6.85 -7.88
C VAL A 5 14.29 6.59 -7.14
N SER A 6 15.33 7.32 -7.55
CA SER A 6 16.72 7.07 -7.15
C SER A 6 16.81 6.91 -5.63
N ARG A 7 17.79 6.12 -5.15
CA ARG A 7 18.06 6.03 -3.70
C ARG A 7 18.30 7.41 -3.07
N SER A 8 18.85 8.35 -3.84
CA SER A 8 19.09 9.73 -3.45
C SER A 8 17.89 10.68 -3.68
N HIS A 9 16.75 10.18 -4.16
CA HIS A 9 15.61 11.02 -4.49
C HIS A 9 14.96 11.59 -3.21
N PRO A 10 14.67 12.90 -3.14
CA PRO A 10 14.11 13.53 -1.94
C PRO A 10 12.82 12.88 -1.43
N LEU A 11 11.96 12.41 -2.33
CA LEU A 11 10.72 11.72 -1.96
C LEU A 11 10.96 10.41 -1.19
N ARG A 12 12.01 9.67 -1.58
CA ARG A 12 12.37 8.42 -0.90
C ARG A 12 12.96 8.70 0.48
N GLN A 13 13.76 9.75 0.61
CA GLN A 13 14.26 10.20 1.91
C GLN A 13 13.12 10.67 2.81
N LEU A 14 12.17 11.43 2.25
CA LEU A 14 11.00 11.91 2.98
C LEU A 14 10.15 10.75 3.50
N PHE A 15 9.73 9.84 2.61
CA PHE A 15 8.91 8.71 3.02
C PHE A 15 9.66 7.77 3.96
N GLY A 16 10.95 7.52 3.74
CA GLY A 16 11.81 6.77 4.67
C GLY A 16 11.78 7.35 6.07
N ALA A 17 12.07 8.65 6.22
CA ALA A 17 12.07 9.33 7.51
C ALA A 17 10.69 9.31 8.19
N LEU A 18 9.61 9.53 7.43
CA LEU A 18 8.25 9.51 7.98
C LEU A 18 7.84 8.12 8.43
N THR A 19 8.13 7.07 7.65
CA THR A 19 7.83 5.70 8.03
C THR A 19 8.67 5.25 9.21
N GLU A 20 9.95 5.58 9.26
CA GLU A 20 10.84 5.24 10.38
C GLU A 20 10.34 5.86 11.68
N LYS A 21 10.05 7.17 11.65
CA LYS A 21 9.45 7.89 12.78
C LYS A 21 8.13 7.25 13.21
N SER A 22 7.24 6.97 12.27
CA SER A 22 5.94 6.37 12.57
C SER A 22 6.05 4.99 13.23
N PHE A 23 6.83 4.09 12.65
CA PHE A 23 6.92 2.70 13.10
C PHE A 23 7.76 2.59 14.38
N THR A 24 8.81 3.39 14.51
CA THR A 24 9.69 3.37 15.69
C THR A 24 9.10 4.15 16.86
N GLU A 25 8.77 5.44 16.65
CA GLU A 25 8.41 6.34 17.75
C GLU A 25 6.92 6.27 18.11
N HIS A 26 6.03 6.19 17.12
CA HIS A 26 4.58 6.21 17.38
C HIS A 26 4.00 4.82 17.65
N LEU A 27 4.48 3.80 16.94
CA LEU A 27 3.99 2.41 17.12
C LEU A 27 4.82 1.59 18.09
N GLY A 28 6.08 1.94 18.34
CA GLY A 28 7.00 1.09 19.11
C GLY A 28 7.30 -0.24 18.44
N TRP A 29 7.19 -0.31 17.11
CA TRP A 29 7.39 -1.51 16.30
C TRP A 29 8.41 -1.27 15.17
N PRO A 30 9.72 -1.27 15.49
CA PRO A 30 10.80 -0.95 14.55
C PRO A 30 11.21 -2.17 13.70
N ASP A 31 10.28 -2.77 12.95
CA ASP A 31 10.62 -3.82 11.98
C ASP A 31 11.17 -3.18 10.69
N LEU A 32 12.48 -3.30 10.48
CA LEU A 32 13.18 -2.66 9.36
C LEU A 32 12.66 -3.13 7.99
N ASN A 33 12.36 -4.42 7.83
CA ASN A 33 11.89 -4.96 6.55
C ASN A 33 10.51 -4.42 6.20
N VAL A 34 9.61 -4.36 7.19
CA VAL A 34 8.27 -3.78 7.00
C VAL A 34 8.38 -2.28 6.73
N THR A 35 9.20 -1.56 7.51
CA THR A 35 9.37 -0.11 7.37
C THR A 35 9.92 0.26 6.00
N GLU A 36 10.95 -0.45 5.54
CA GLU A 36 11.52 -0.25 4.20
C GLU A 36 10.51 -0.59 3.09
N TYR A 37 9.77 -1.69 3.24
CA TYR A 37 8.73 -2.07 2.28
C TYR A 37 7.63 -1.01 2.17
N VAL A 38 7.09 -0.55 3.29
CA VAL A 38 6.02 0.45 3.33
C VAL A 38 6.53 1.79 2.78
N SER A 39 7.76 2.19 3.09
CA SER A 39 8.38 3.38 2.50
C SER A 39 8.48 3.28 0.97
N ASN A 40 8.95 2.14 0.46
CA ASN A 40 9.04 1.89 -0.97
C ASN A 40 7.68 1.89 -1.64
N LEU A 41 6.66 1.30 -1.00
CA LEU A 41 5.27 1.32 -1.48
C LEU A 41 4.74 2.75 -1.61
N LEU A 42 5.02 3.64 -0.66
CA LEU A 42 4.65 5.05 -0.76
C LEU A 42 5.33 5.77 -1.93
N VAL A 43 6.61 5.46 -2.16
CA VAL A 43 7.36 5.99 -3.31
C VAL A 43 6.77 5.49 -4.64
N GLU A 44 6.44 4.20 -4.72
CA GLU A 44 5.85 3.60 -5.92
C GLU A 44 4.49 4.23 -6.24
N PHE A 45 3.60 4.35 -5.25
CA PHE A 45 2.25 4.87 -5.47
C PHE A 45 2.14 6.39 -5.53
N ALA A 46 3.25 7.11 -5.31
CA ALA A 46 3.33 8.52 -5.71
C ALA A 46 3.16 8.70 -7.22
N HIS A 47 3.46 7.65 -7.99
CA HIS A 47 3.19 7.57 -9.42
C HIS A 47 1.81 6.93 -9.66
N THR A 48 0.83 7.71 -10.11
CA THR A 48 -0.56 7.26 -10.26
C THR A 48 -0.71 6.08 -11.23
N ASP A 49 0.17 5.95 -12.22
CA ASP A 49 0.25 4.80 -13.12
C ASP A 49 0.50 3.47 -12.38
N GLN A 50 1.19 3.51 -11.23
CA GLN A 50 1.44 2.32 -10.41
C GLN A 50 0.19 1.83 -9.67
N LEU A 51 -0.81 2.71 -9.46
CA LEU A 51 -2.10 2.32 -8.87
C LEU A 51 -2.97 1.52 -9.85
N TYR A 52 -2.75 1.67 -11.16
CA TYR A 52 -3.54 1.03 -12.22
C TYR A 52 -2.70 0.00 -13.01
N LYS A 53 -1.68 -0.57 -12.37
CA LYS A 53 -0.68 -1.43 -13.03
C LYS A 53 -1.21 -2.80 -13.45
N ILE A 54 -2.26 -3.29 -12.78
CA ILE A 54 -2.87 -4.58 -13.12
C ILE A 54 -3.83 -4.38 -14.27
N GLN A 55 -3.70 -5.23 -15.27
CA GLN A 55 -4.54 -5.26 -16.47
C GLN A 55 -5.17 -6.65 -16.58
N ASN A 56 -6.40 -6.68 -17.07
CA ASN A 56 -7.05 -7.95 -17.41
C ASN A 56 -6.48 -8.55 -18.70
N THR A 57 -6.96 -9.75 -19.05
CA THR A 57 -6.65 -10.44 -20.31
C THR A 57 -6.91 -9.64 -21.59
N GLN A 58 -7.76 -8.60 -21.53
CA GLN A 58 -8.05 -7.69 -22.65
C GLN A 58 -7.18 -6.42 -22.66
N GLY A 59 -6.22 -6.30 -21.72
CA GLY A 59 -5.33 -5.13 -21.59
C GLY A 59 -5.97 -3.92 -20.91
N ARG A 60 -7.18 -4.05 -20.35
CA ARG A 60 -7.85 -2.97 -19.63
C ARG A 60 -7.28 -2.85 -18.21
N PRO A 61 -6.85 -1.66 -17.76
CA PRO A 61 -6.41 -1.45 -16.38
C PRO A 61 -7.58 -1.65 -15.41
N LEU A 62 -7.30 -2.33 -14.30
CA LEU A 62 -8.26 -2.59 -13.23
C LEU A 62 -8.25 -1.45 -12.22
N ASP A 63 -9.43 -0.93 -11.90
CA ASP A 63 -9.60 0.25 -11.03
C ASP A 63 -10.21 -0.08 -9.66
N SER A 64 -10.45 -1.36 -9.40
CA SER A 64 -11.23 -1.86 -8.28
C SER A 64 -10.63 -3.15 -7.70
N VAL A 65 -10.68 -3.29 -6.38
CA VAL A 65 -10.22 -4.49 -5.66
C VAL A 65 -11.05 -5.71 -6.06
N VAL A 66 -12.36 -5.57 -6.30
CA VAL A 66 -13.18 -6.67 -6.84
C VAL A 66 -12.66 -7.16 -8.19
N GLU A 67 -12.35 -6.25 -9.12
CA GLU A 67 -11.81 -6.65 -10.42
C GLU A 67 -10.45 -7.34 -10.27
N MET A 68 -9.56 -6.82 -9.41
CA MET A 68 -8.26 -7.43 -9.18
C MET A 68 -8.37 -8.84 -8.56
N LEU A 69 -9.29 -9.03 -7.61
CA LEU A 69 -9.56 -10.35 -7.02
C LEU A 69 -10.11 -11.34 -8.06
N PHE A 70 -11.02 -10.88 -8.91
CA PHE A 70 -11.54 -11.70 -10.01
C PHE A 70 -10.41 -12.10 -10.98
N GLU A 71 -9.53 -11.17 -11.34
CA GLU A 71 -8.39 -11.47 -12.22
C GLU A 71 -7.43 -12.49 -11.57
N SER A 72 -7.18 -12.43 -10.26
CA SER A 72 -6.37 -13.45 -9.58
C SER A 72 -7.01 -14.85 -9.65
N GLU A 73 -8.34 -14.95 -9.52
CA GLU A 73 -9.06 -16.23 -9.62
C GLU A 73 -9.02 -16.81 -11.05
N VAL A 74 -9.13 -15.96 -12.07
CA VAL A 74 -8.97 -16.40 -13.47
C VAL A 74 -7.55 -16.91 -13.73
N LEU A 75 -6.54 -16.27 -13.14
CA LEU A 75 -5.14 -16.69 -13.28
C LEU A 75 -4.83 -18.02 -12.57
N LEU A 76 -5.47 -18.28 -11.42
CA LEU A 76 -5.42 -19.57 -10.72
C LEU A 76 -5.80 -20.72 -11.65
N GLU A 77 -6.87 -20.55 -12.42
CA GLU A 77 -7.32 -21.54 -13.41
C GLU A 77 -6.33 -21.69 -14.59
N ALA A 78 -5.56 -20.63 -14.88
CA ALA A 78 -4.60 -20.57 -15.98
C ALA A 78 -3.16 -20.99 -15.61
N GLN A 79 -2.89 -21.43 -14.36
CA GLN A 79 -1.60 -21.96 -13.84
C GLN A 79 -0.40 -20.99 -13.82
N SER A 80 -0.61 -19.67 -13.88
CA SER A 80 0.49 -18.69 -13.79
C SER A 80 0.72 -18.19 -12.36
N PHE A 81 1.39 -19.00 -11.54
CA PHE A 81 1.63 -18.69 -10.12
C PHE A 81 2.39 -17.37 -9.87
N GLU A 82 3.40 -17.05 -10.71
CA GLU A 82 4.15 -15.79 -10.59
C GLU A 82 3.25 -14.57 -10.82
N ARG A 83 2.40 -14.63 -11.86
CA ARG A 83 1.49 -13.55 -12.18
C ARG A 83 0.39 -13.40 -11.13
N GLU A 84 -0.13 -14.51 -10.64
CA GLU A 84 -1.12 -14.52 -9.55
C GLU A 84 -0.55 -13.88 -8.29
N ARG A 85 0.68 -14.26 -7.91
CA ARG A 85 1.39 -13.66 -6.78
C ARG A 85 1.55 -12.15 -6.96
N ASP A 86 1.91 -11.67 -8.15
CA ASP A 86 2.03 -10.23 -8.42
C ASP A 86 0.71 -9.48 -8.28
N VAL A 87 -0.41 -10.10 -8.70
CA VAL A 87 -1.75 -9.55 -8.51
C VAL A 87 -2.09 -9.48 -7.02
N HIS A 88 -1.89 -10.55 -6.25
CA HIS A 88 -2.14 -10.54 -4.81
C HIS A 88 -1.23 -9.57 -4.06
N ARG A 89 0.05 -9.48 -4.42
CA ARG A 89 0.95 -8.46 -3.87
C ARG A 89 0.38 -7.07 -4.12
N HIS A 90 -0.04 -6.77 -5.34
CA HIS A 90 -0.62 -5.47 -5.64
C HIS A 90 -1.93 -5.21 -4.90
N ILE A 91 -2.81 -6.21 -4.74
CA ILE A 91 -4.02 -6.05 -3.93
C ILE A 91 -3.65 -5.71 -2.48
N GLY A 92 -2.67 -6.40 -1.91
CA GLY A 92 -2.12 -6.10 -0.58
C GLY A 92 -1.59 -4.67 -0.48
N ASP A 93 -0.77 -4.26 -1.44
CA ASP A 93 -0.17 -2.93 -1.50
C ASP A 93 -1.25 -1.83 -1.61
N PHE A 94 -2.15 -1.99 -2.59
CA PHE A 94 -3.22 -1.04 -2.89
C PHE A 94 -4.17 -0.87 -1.70
N THR A 95 -4.60 -1.99 -1.11
CA THR A 95 -5.50 -1.94 0.05
C THR A 95 -4.81 -1.31 1.26
N LEU A 96 -3.54 -1.62 1.52
CA LEU A 96 -2.77 -1.03 2.62
C LEU A 96 -2.61 0.49 2.44
N PHE A 97 -2.25 0.92 1.23
CA PHE A 97 -2.15 2.34 0.88
C PHE A 97 -3.48 3.08 1.06
N MET A 98 -4.56 2.55 0.50
CA MET A 98 -5.88 3.19 0.53
C MET A 98 -6.45 3.25 1.95
N THR A 99 -6.28 2.20 2.73
CA THR A 99 -6.75 2.16 4.13
C THR A 99 -5.92 3.04 5.06
N GLY A 100 -4.61 3.12 4.84
CA GLY A 100 -3.70 3.94 5.64
C GLY A 100 -3.78 5.44 5.33
N LEU A 101 -3.69 5.82 4.05
CA LEU A 101 -3.62 7.23 3.65
C LEU A 101 -4.97 7.85 3.30
N PHE A 102 -5.94 7.06 2.81
CA PHE A 102 -7.23 7.58 2.32
C PHE A 102 -8.48 6.96 2.98
N PRO A 103 -8.54 6.76 4.31
CA PRO A 103 -9.70 6.16 4.99
C PRO A 103 -11.01 6.94 4.80
N GLU A 104 -11.00 8.27 4.57
CA GLU A 104 -12.22 9.04 4.27
C GLU A 104 -12.81 8.67 2.91
N TYR A 105 -11.96 8.39 1.92
CA TYR A 105 -12.42 7.94 0.62
C TYR A 105 -13.17 6.60 0.76
N LEU A 106 -12.59 5.65 1.51
CA LEU A 106 -13.24 4.36 1.79
C LEU A 106 -14.54 4.50 2.58
N ARG A 107 -14.60 5.43 3.53
CA ARG A 107 -15.84 5.75 4.24
C ARG A 107 -16.90 6.30 3.28
N ARG A 108 -16.53 7.22 2.39
CA ARG A 108 -17.45 7.78 1.37
C ARG A 108 -17.94 6.73 0.38
N LEU A 109 -17.08 5.81 -0.06
CA LEU A 109 -17.48 4.66 -0.88
C LEU A 109 -18.63 3.90 -0.23
N LYS A 110 -18.60 3.71 1.09
CA LYS A 110 -19.60 2.94 1.84
C LYS A 110 -20.84 3.74 2.26
N SER A 111 -20.82 5.08 2.22
CA SER A 111 -21.80 5.92 2.93
C SER A 111 -22.75 6.77 2.07
N VAL A 112 -22.79 6.63 0.74
CA VAL A 112 -23.72 7.43 -0.08
C VAL A 112 -24.38 6.62 -1.19
N GLY A 113 -25.72 6.51 -1.12
CA GLY A 113 -26.60 5.76 -2.02
C GLY A 113 -26.73 6.27 -3.46
N ARG A 114 -25.63 6.74 -4.08
CA ARG A 114 -25.59 7.11 -5.52
C ARG A 114 -24.28 6.78 -6.24
N ILE A 115 -23.24 6.31 -5.55
CA ILE A 115 -21.99 5.86 -6.19
C ILE A 115 -21.93 4.34 -6.08
N TYR A 116 -22.44 3.64 -7.10
CA TYR A 116 -22.21 2.19 -7.26
C TYR A 116 -20.75 1.96 -7.67
N HIS A 117 -19.82 2.14 -6.73
CA HIS A 117 -18.45 1.69 -6.93
C HIS A 117 -18.41 0.16 -6.79
N LYS A 118 -17.63 -0.52 -7.64
CA LYS A 118 -17.51 -1.99 -7.64
C LYS A 118 -17.07 -2.51 -6.26
N ASP A 119 -16.26 -1.73 -5.56
CA ASP A 119 -15.75 -2.07 -4.23
C ASP A 119 -16.68 -1.73 -3.05
N PHE A 120 -17.94 -1.35 -3.29
CA PHE A 120 -18.87 -0.96 -2.23
C PHE A 120 -18.98 -1.99 -1.08
N LEU A 121 -18.96 -3.28 -1.42
CA LEU A 121 -19.05 -4.39 -0.45
C LEU A 121 -17.69 -4.92 0.01
N VAL A 122 -16.58 -4.38 -0.50
CA VAL A 122 -15.25 -4.89 -0.17
C VAL A 122 -14.80 -4.40 1.20
N ASP A 123 -14.37 -5.35 2.01
CA ASP A 123 -13.58 -5.08 3.20
C ASP A 123 -12.10 -5.03 2.81
N TYR A 124 -11.58 -3.83 2.61
CA TYR A 124 -10.20 -3.61 2.16
C TYR A 124 -9.17 -4.20 3.13
N VAL A 125 -9.45 -4.18 4.45
CA VAL A 125 -8.53 -4.75 5.45
C VAL A 125 -8.48 -6.27 5.27
N LYS A 126 -9.63 -6.94 5.17
CA LYS A 126 -9.66 -8.39 4.94
C LYS A 126 -9.05 -8.79 3.60
N ALA A 127 -9.35 -8.03 2.54
CA ALA A 127 -8.80 -8.27 1.21
C ALA A 127 -7.27 -8.15 1.20
N GLY A 128 -6.72 -7.11 1.84
CA GLY A 128 -5.28 -6.91 1.96
C GLY A 128 -4.58 -8.00 2.75
N LYS A 129 -5.10 -8.32 3.95
CA LYS A 129 -4.58 -9.42 4.79
C LYS A 129 -4.52 -10.74 4.03
N ARG A 130 -5.64 -11.12 3.41
CA ARG A 130 -5.72 -12.37 2.63
C ARG A 130 -4.72 -12.37 1.49
N SER A 131 -4.59 -11.27 0.76
CA SER A 131 -3.71 -11.21 -0.40
C SER A 131 -2.23 -11.31 -0.03
N TYR A 132 -1.76 -10.61 1.02
CA TYR A 132 -0.41 -10.82 1.52
C TYR A 132 -0.19 -12.22 2.09
N GLY A 133 -1.22 -12.83 2.71
CA GLY A 133 -1.20 -14.22 3.15
C GLY A 133 -0.92 -15.18 1.99
N LEU A 134 -1.65 -15.02 0.87
CA LEU A 134 -1.46 -15.83 -0.34
C LEU A 134 -0.06 -15.61 -0.94
N VAL A 135 0.45 -14.38 -0.98
CA VAL A 135 1.84 -14.11 -1.42
C VAL A 135 2.86 -14.86 -0.56
N ALA A 136 2.65 -14.92 0.76
CA ALA A 136 3.51 -15.67 1.67
C ALA A 136 3.39 -17.19 1.49
N GLU A 137 2.25 -17.70 1.02
CA GLU A 137 2.06 -19.12 0.69
C GLU A 137 2.77 -19.48 -0.63
N PHE A 138 2.74 -18.60 -1.64
CA PHE A 138 3.43 -18.83 -2.92
C PHE A 138 4.97 -18.81 -2.82
N GLY A 139 5.53 -18.20 -1.78
CA GLY A 139 6.99 -18.18 -1.55
C GLY A 139 7.61 -19.57 -1.33
N HIS A 140 6.83 -20.63 -1.16
CA HIS A 140 7.34 -22.01 -1.13
C HIS A 140 7.86 -22.50 -2.50
N TYR A 141 7.50 -21.83 -3.60
CA TYR A 141 7.88 -22.21 -4.95
C TYR A 141 9.18 -21.52 -5.43
N ASP A 142 9.69 -20.54 -4.68
CA ASP A 142 10.93 -19.82 -5.00
C ASP A 142 11.61 -19.30 -3.70
N PRO A 143 12.75 -19.91 -3.29
CA PRO A 143 13.42 -19.61 -2.03
C PRO A 143 14.14 -18.26 -1.98
N GLU A 144 14.23 -17.51 -3.09
CA GLU A 144 14.74 -16.13 -3.07
C GLU A 144 13.68 -15.10 -2.61
N GLN A 145 12.44 -15.55 -2.34
CA GLN A 145 11.33 -14.67 -1.99
C GLN A 145 11.22 -14.42 -0.48
N ASP A 146 10.98 -13.15 -0.11
CA ASP A 146 10.77 -12.68 1.27
C ASP A 146 9.44 -13.14 1.90
N THR A 147 9.24 -14.46 1.95
CA THR A 147 8.10 -15.11 2.63
C THR A 147 7.85 -14.58 4.05
N PRO A 148 8.88 -14.34 4.89
CA PRO A 148 8.67 -13.78 6.23
C PRO A 148 8.08 -12.36 6.22
N LEU A 149 8.40 -11.54 5.22
CA LEU A 149 7.90 -10.17 5.12
C LEU A 149 6.40 -10.15 4.85
N PHE A 150 5.95 -10.88 3.82
CA PHE A 150 4.54 -10.90 3.44
C PHE A 150 3.66 -11.55 4.52
N ARG A 151 4.19 -12.54 5.24
CA ARG A 151 3.52 -13.08 6.43
C ARG A 151 3.34 -12.01 7.51
N LYS A 152 4.40 -11.25 7.84
CA LYS A 152 4.31 -10.14 8.80
C LYS A 152 3.32 -9.07 8.35
N LEU A 153 3.33 -8.68 7.08
CA LEU A 153 2.39 -7.70 6.52
C LEU A 153 0.93 -8.17 6.62
N SER A 154 0.68 -9.46 6.39
CA SER A 154 -0.65 -10.08 6.54
C SER A 154 -1.11 -10.09 8.01
N GLU A 155 -0.26 -10.58 8.91
CA GLU A 155 -0.58 -10.72 10.34
C GLU A 155 -0.73 -9.37 11.05
N ASN A 156 0.07 -8.38 10.65
CA ASN A 156 0.15 -7.05 11.28
C ASN A 156 -0.42 -5.95 10.37
N PHE A 157 -1.34 -6.27 9.48
CA PHE A 157 -1.88 -5.33 8.48
C PHE A 157 -2.46 -4.07 9.13
N GLU A 158 -3.30 -4.22 10.17
CA GLU A 158 -3.92 -3.11 10.88
C GLU A 158 -2.89 -2.21 11.58
N LEU A 159 -1.78 -2.81 12.05
CA LEU A 159 -0.66 -2.06 12.63
C LEU A 159 0.04 -1.22 11.54
N CYS A 160 0.25 -1.80 10.36
CA CYS A 160 0.78 -1.08 9.19
C CYS A 160 -0.16 0.05 8.74
N VAL A 161 -1.48 -0.18 8.71
CA VAL A 161 -2.49 0.85 8.44
C VAL A 161 -2.40 1.99 9.44
N THR A 162 -2.26 1.67 10.73
CA THR A 162 -2.11 2.68 11.79
C THR A 162 -0.84 3.50 11.60
N GLY A 163 0.28 2.84 11.25
CA GLY A 163 1.54 3.52 10.93
C GLY A 163 1.41 4.48 9.75
N LEU A 164 0.78 4.02 8.66
CA LEU A 164 0.47 4.88 7.53
C LEU A 164 -0.44 6.06 7.90
N GLY A 165 -1.36 5.87 8.86
CA GLY A 165 -2.17 6.95 9.42
C GLY A 165 -1.34 8.04 10.12
N PHE A 166 -0.26 7.68 10.82
CA PHE A 166 0.68 8.65 11.39
C PHE A 166 1.50 9.34 10.31
N VAL A 167 1.99 8.60 9.30
CA VAL A 167 2.68 9.18 8.14
C VAL A 167 1.81 10.23 7.46
N ARG A 168 0.54 9.90 7.21
CA ARG A 168 -0.44 10.85 6.67
C ARG A 168 -0.59 12.08 7.54
N SER A 169 -0.75 11.90 8.85
CA SER A 169 -0.93 13.02 9.79
C SER A 169 0.27 13.98 9.76
N ASP A 170 1.48 13.46 9.64
CA ASP A 170 2.68 14.28 9.50
C ASP A 170 2.75 14.99 8.12
N LEU A 171 2.34 14.33 7.03
CA LEU A 171 2.22 14.97 5.72
C LEU A 171 1.21 16.13 5.75
N ASP A 172 0.04 15.93 6.38
CA ASP A 172 -0.99 16.96 6.51
C ASP A 172 -0.45 18.17 7.31
N ARG A 173 0.32 17.93 8.38
CA ARG A 173 1.00 18.97 9.16
C ARG A 173 2.04 19.74 8.35
N MET A 174 2.80 19.06 7.48
CA MET A 174 3.77 19.73 6.59
C MET A 174 3.08 20.65 5.58
N GLN A 175 1.85 20.33 5.19
CA GLN A 175 1.06 21.15 4.28
C GLN A 175 0.44 22.37 4.98
N ASP A 176 0.24 22.33 6.30
CA ASP A 176 -0.37 23.40 7.10
C ASP A 176 0.42 24.73 7.00
N PRO A 177 -0.21 25.82 6.54
CA PRO A 177 0.40 27.16 6.49
C PRO A 177 0.96 27.64 7.85
N ALA A 178 0.37 27.22 8.97
CA ALA A 178 0.86 27.56 10.30
C ALA A 178 2.21 26.91 10.62
N CYS A 179 2.38 25.63 10.26
CA CYS A 179 3.67 24.94 10.41
C CYS A 179 4.75 25.53 9.49
N ARG A 180 4.41 25.96 8.27
CA ARG A 180 5.37 26.67 7.39
C ARG A 180 5.86 27.98 8.03
N ARG A 181 4.93 28.80 8.56
CA ARG A 181 5.27 30.05 9.24
C ARG A 181 6.17 29.86 10.47
N VAL A 182 5.92 28.83 11.28
CA VAL A 182 6.77 28.52 12.45
C VAL A 182 8.18 28.08 12.01
N LYS A 183 8.28 27.30 10.94
CA LYS A 183 9.58 26.89 10.39
C LYS A 183 10.37 28.10 9.83
N ASP A 184 9.70 29.03 9.17
CA ASP A 184 10.31 30.26 8.65
C ASP A 184 10.73 31.24 9.77
N LEU A 185 10.02 31.23 10.90
CA LEU A 185 10.34 32.03 12.09
C LEU A 185 11.52 31.48 12.90
N LEU A 186 11.74 30.15 12.88
CA LEU A 186 12.83 29.50 13.63
C LEU A 186 14.13 29.39 12.83
N LEU A 187 14.08 29.57 11.51
CA LEU A 187 15.24 29.49 10.60
C LEU A 187 15.68 30.87 10.07
N ASN A 188 15.14 31.96 10.62
CA ASN A 188 15.60 33.34 10.41
C ASN A 188 16.23 33.91 11.67
#